data_AF-A0A255R6E1-F1
#
_entry.id   AF-A0A255R6E1-F1
#
_cell.length_a   1.000
_cell.length_b   1.000
_cell.length_c   1.000
_cell.angle_alpha   90.00
_cell.angle_beta   90.00
_cell.angle_gamma   90.00
#
_symmetry.space_group_name_H-M   'P 1'
#
loop_
_entity.id
_entity.type
_entity.pdbx_description
1 polymer ?
#
loop_
_entity_poly.entity_id
_entity_poly.type
_entity_poly.pdbx_seq_one_letter_code
_entity_poly.pdbx_strand_id
1 'polypeptide(L)'
;MKSSIDTTNAEWQSALQIVNFTRRSLFLTGKAGTGKSTFLRYVSEHTKKKHVILAPTGIAAINAGGQTIHSFFKLPFHPLLPNDSRYDARHIRKSLKYSGDTIKMLRELELIIIDEISMVRSDIIDFIDKVLRIYCHNMREPFGGKQLLLVGDIFQLQPVVKSDEWQLMQPFYASAYFFSASVWQKMDLVSIELRKVYRQKDEDFIHILDRIRSNTTTDHDLRIINQRLGVSFHNSQDEMAITLATRRDTAEHINNEQLAALEGKATVFNGKVLGEFPESSYPAPIALEVKPGAQVIFIKNDKEHRWVNGTLGVVVALDEEEGIITICDETGHEHDVERAIWENMRYTFNEKEQKIEEELLGSFIQFPIRLAWAITVHKSQGLTFRHVRIDFTGGAFAGGQAYVALSRCTSLQGICLESPLRRSDIFVKPEVIAFAQRYNNSSLINKALHESKADYEYREAMSAFDERDFQAFLKHFFIAIHSRYDIERPAAQRLIRRKLAVITQLEEQRQEAINKLHDRDEMLKRLAVEYVSLGRECEKEHMTDAAIRNYEKALELYPEAHEASRRIKVLKKKK
;
A
#
# COMPACT_ATOMS: atom_id res chain seq x y z
N MET A 1 -21.19 8.46 1.08
CA MET A 1 -21.69 7.30 0.30
C MET A 1 -20.78 6.11 0.57
N LYS A 2 -21.28 5.00 1.13
CA LYS A 2 -20.61 3.69 0.96
C LYS A 2 -20.59 3.43 -0.54
N SER A 3 -19.43 3.57 -1.19
CA SER A 3 -19.33 3.31 -2.63
C SER A 3 -19.76 1.87 -2.88
N SER A 4 -20.87 1.67 -3.59
CA SER A 4 -21.30 0.35 -4.02
C SER A 4 -20.21 -0.21 -4.94
N ILE A 5 -19.37 -1.07 -4.38
CA ILE A 5 -18.29 -1.73 -5.10
C ILE A 5 -18.93 -2.53 -6.24
N ASP A 6 -18.44 -2.33 -7.45
CA ASP A 6 -18.89 -3.06 -8.62
C ASP A 6 -18.35 -4.50 -8.59
N THR A 7 -19.04 -5.36 -7.85
CA THR A 7 -18.69 -6.78 -7.71
C THR A 7 -18.81 -7.57 -9.02
N THR A 8 -19.40 -6.98 -10.06
CA THR A 8 -19.57 -7.61 -11.38
C THR A 8 -18.36 -7.45 -12.30
N ASN A 9 -17.40 -6.59 -11.95
CA ASN A 9 -16.22 -6.33 -12.76
C ASN A 9 -15.17 -7.46 -12.61
N ALA A 10 -15.00 -8.26 -13.67
CA ALA A 10 -14.14 -9.44 -13.67
C ALA A 10 -12.65 -9.10 -13.48
N GLU A 11 -12.16 -8.02 -14.08
CA GLU A 11 -10.78 -7.55 -13.91
C GLU A 11 -10.52 -7.13 -12.47
N TRP A 12 -11.49 -6.44 -11.85
CA TRP A 12 -11.43 -6.01 -10.46
C TRP A 12 -11.38 -7.21 -9.50
N GLN A 13 -12.22 -8.22 -9.71
CA GLN A 13 -12.22 -9.46 -8.91
C GLN A 13 -10.91 -10.24 -9.07
N SER A 14 -10.41 -10.37 -10.30
CA SER A 14 -9.14 -11.06 -10.57
C SER A 14 -7.97 -10.36 -9.89
N ALA A 15 -7.93 -9.03 -9.95
CA ALA A 15 -6.93 -8.22 -9.27
C ALA A 15 -6.97 -8.40 -7.75
N LEU A 16 -8.17 -8.37 -7.15
CA LEU A 16 -8.33 -8.63 -5.72
C LEU A 16 -7.83 -10.01 -5.31
N GLN A 17 -8.17 -11.04 -6.08
CA GLN A 17 -7.77 -12.40 -5.77
C GLN A 17 -6.25 -12.52 -5.77
N ILE A 18 -5.58 -11.97 -6.80
CA ILE A 18 -4.12 -11.95 -6.88
C ILE A 18 -3.51 -11.20 -5.68
N VAL A 19 -4.03 -10.01 -5.36
CA VAL A 19 -3.51 -9.20 -4.26
C VAL A 19 -3.71 -9.85 -2.91
N ASN A 20 -4.85 -10.46 -2.62
CA ASN A 20 -5.12 -11.00 -1.29
C ASN A 20 -4.54 -12.41 -1.07
N PHE A 21 -4.46 -13.22 -2.12
CA PHE A 21 -4.21 -14.65 -1.97
C PHE A 21 -2.91 -15.15 -2.61
N THR A 22 -2.18 -14.33 -3.39
CA THR A 22 -0.83 -14.69 -3.92
C THR A 22 0.29 -13.85 -3.32
N ARG A 23 1.56 -14.18 -3.59
CA ARG A 23 2.70 -13.24 -3.46
C ARG A 23 3.15 -12.64 -4.80
N ARG A 24 2.36 -12.79 -5.87
CA ARG A 24 2.69 -12.30 -7.21
C ARG A 24 2.47 -10.81 -7.29
N SER A 25 3.48 -10.07 -7.76
CA SER A 25 3.30 -8.63 -7.96
C SER A 25 2.34 -8.36 -9.11
N LEU A 26 1.48 -7.37 -8.92
CA LEU A 26 0.42 -6.99 -9.84
C LEU A 26 0.64 -5.54 -10.27
N PHE A 27 0.56 -5.29 -11.57
CA PHE A 27 0.39 -3.97 -12.14
C PHE A 27 -1.09 -3.77 -12.52
N LEU A 28 -1.75 -2.89 -11.79
CA LEU A 28 -3.12 -2.48 -12.04
C LEU A 28 -3.13 -1.16 -12.80
N THR A 29 -3.65 -1.20 -14.02
CA THR A 29 -3.77 -0.05 -14.90
C THR A 29 -5.21 0.16 -15.34
N GLY A 30 -5.45 1.24 -16.07
CA GLY A 30 -6.74 1.59 -16.61
C GLY A 30 -6.77 3.04 -17.02
N LYS A 31 -7.72 3.38 -17.88
CA LYS A 31 -7.96 4.75 -18.33
C LYS A 31 -8.31 5.70 -17.17
N ALA A 32 -8.32 6.99 -17.45
CA ALA A 32 -8.86 7.95 -16.49
C ALA A 32 -10.30 7.57 -16.11
N GLY A 33 -10.62 7.60 -14.82
CA GLY A 33 -11.99 7.33 -14.35
C GLY A 33 -12.40 5.85 -14.31
N THR A 34 -11.48 4.89 -14.37
CA THR A 34 -11.80 3.44 -14.27
C THR A 34 -11.84 2.88 -12.85
N GLY A 35 -11.69 3.73 -11.82
CA GLY A 35 -11.78 3.31 -10.41
C GLY A 35 -10.48 2.81 -9.77
N LYS A 36 -9.30 3.10 -10.35
CA LYS A 36 -7.99 2.71 -9.77
C LYS A 36 -7.81 3.11 -8.30
N SER A 37 -8.03 4.38 -7.98
CA SER A 37 -7.91 4.88 -6.59
C SER A 37 -8.95 4.25 -5.66
N THR A 38 -10.14 3.93 -6.18
CA THR A 38 -11.18 3.20 -5.42
C THR A 38 -10.72 1.77 -5.11
N PHE A 39 -10.09 1.07 -6.07
CA PHE A 39 -9.49 -0.24 -5.84
C PHE A 39 -8.40 -0.18 -4.77
N LEU A 40 -7.49 0.81 -4.85
CA LEU A 40 -6.41 0.98 -3.89
C LEU A 40 -6.95 1.15 -2.46
N ARG A 41 -7.92 2.05 -2.26
CA ARG A 41 -8.56 2.26 -0.94
C ARG A 41 -9.22 0.97 -0.44
N TYR A 42 -9.96 0.28 -1.30
CA TYR A 42 -10.59 -0.98 -0.92
C TYR A 42 -9.57 -2.03 -0.46
N VAL A 43 -8.47 -2.21 -1.21
CA VAL A 43 -7.39 -3.14 -0.83
C VAL A 43 -6.79 -2.74 0.51
N SER A 44 -6.49 -1.46 0.73
CA SER A 44 -5.92 -0.99 1.99
C SER A 44 -6.83 -1.25 3.19
N GLU A 45 -8.14 -1.02 3.03
CA GLU A 45 -9.12 -1.22 4.10
C GLU A 45 -9.45 -2.70 4.39
N HIS A 46 -9.34 -3.59 3.39
CA HIS A 46 -9.85 -4.97 3.49
C HIS A 46 -8.77 -6.05 3.42
N THR A 47 -7.53 -5.72 3.05
CA THR A 47 -6.46 -6.71 2.99
C THR A 47 -6.02 -7.12 4.39
N LYS A 48 -5.81 -8.42 4.60
CA LYS A 48 -5.21 -8.95 5.83
C LYS A 48 -3.69 -8.83 5.86
N LYS A 49 -3.07 -8.46 4.73
CA LYS A 49 -1.62 -8.36 4.61
C LYS A 49 -1.11 -7.13 5.32
N LYS A 50 0.01 -7.28 6.03
CA LYS A 50 0.76 -6.12 6.55
C LYS A 50 1.25 -5.32 5.34
N HIS A 51 0.76 -4.11 5.17
CA HIS A 51 0.99 -3.33 3.96
C HIS A 51 1.41 -1.90 4.25
N VAL A 52 2.00 -1.25 3.23
CA VAL A 52 2.30 0.18 3.22
C VAL A 52 1.87 0.77 1.88
N ILE A 53 1.46 2.03 1.89
CA ILE A 53 1.12 2.78 0.69
C ILE A 53 2.23 3.79 0.41
N LEU A 54 2.78 3.71 -0.79
CA LEU A 54 3.85 4.56 -1.27
C LEU A 54 3.44 5.30 -2.55
N ALA A 55 4.05 6.47 -2.78
CA ALA A 55 3.89 7.21 -4.03
C ALA A 55 5.20 7.93 -4.42
N PRO A 56 5.41 8.29 -5.69
CA PRO A 56 6.62 8.99 -6.15
C PRO A 56 6.70 10.45 -5.68
N THR A 57 5.57 11.12 -5.48
CA THR A 57 5.52 12.56 -5.11
C THR A 57 4.82 12.77 -3.78
N GLY A 58 5.17 13.86 -3.07
CA GLY A 58 4.57 14.19 -1.77
C GLY A 58 3.05 14.35 -1.82
N ILE A 59 2.53 15.03 -2.86
CA ILE A 59 1.09 15.22 -3.04
C ILE A 59 0.38 13.88 -3.31
N ALA A 60 0.95 13.02 -4.15
CA ALA A 60 0.38 11.70 -4.41
C ALA A 60 0.39 10.82 -3.15
N ALA A 61 1.47 10.88 -2.35
CA ALA A 61 1.56 10.15 -1.09
C ALA A 61 0.48 10.59 -0.10
N ILE A 62 0.31 11.89 0.09
CA ILE A 62 -0.74 12.47 0.95
C ILE A 62 -2.13 12.04 0.46
N ASN A 63 -2.40 12.12 -0.85
CA ASN A 63 -3.70 11.76 -1.42
C ASN A 63 -4.02 10.26 -1.31
N ALA A 64 -2.99 9.42 -1.35
CA ALA A 64 -3.12 7.97 -1.20
C ALA A 64 -3.19 7.53 0.28
N GLY A 65 -2.96 8.45 1.23
CA GLY A 65 -2.87 8.12 2.67
C GLY A 65 -1.59 7.35 3.01
N GLY A 66 -0.47 7.72 2.38
CA GLY A 66 0.80 7.02 2.53
C GLY A 66 2.01 7.95 2.55
N GLN A 67 3.18 7.37 2.29
CA GLN A 67 4.47 8.08 2.32
C GLN A 67 5.15 8.10 0.95
N THR A 68 6.10 9.00 0.70
CA THR A 68 6.89 8.91 -0.54
C THR A 68 7.83 7.70 -0.53
N ILE A 69 8.08 7.12 -1.71
CA ILE A 69 9.06 6.03 -1.88
C ILE A 69 10.44 6.43 -1.34
N HIS A 70 10.86 7.68 -1.63
CA HIS A 70 12.14 8.21 -1.20
C HIS A 70 12.25 8.30 0.33
N SER A 71 11.23 8.79 1.01
CA SER A 71 11.23 8.88 2.47
C SER A 71 11.20 7.50 3.12
N PHE A 72 10.38 6.58 2.62
CA PHE A 72 10.22 5.24 3.20
C PHE A 72 11.48 4.39 3.08
N PHE A 73 12.11 4.35 1.90
CA PHE A 73 13.34 3.60 1.66
C PHE A 73 14.63 4.42 1.83
N LYS A 74 14.55 5.66 2.36
CA LYS A 74 15.66 6.61 2.47
C LYS A 74 16.50 6.71 1.18
N LEU A 75 15.83 6.79 0.03
CA LEU A 75 16.49 6.81 -1.28
C LEU A 75 17.03 8.21 -1.59
N PRO A 76 18.28 8.33 -2.09
CA PRO A 76 18.78 9.60 -2.61
C PRO A 76 18.06 9.98 -3.92
N PHE A 77 18.17 11.25 -4.30
CA PHE A 77 17.53 11.79 -5.51
C PHE A 77 18.39 11.68 -6.79
N HIS A 78 19.60 11.13 -6.70
CA HIS A 78 20.45 10.87 -7.88
C HIS A 78 20.14 9.47 -8.49
N PRO A 79 20.56 9.20 -9.74
CA PRO A 79 20.44 7.87 -10.34
C PRO A 79 21.09 6.77 -9.47
N LEU A 80 20.40 5.65 -9.32
CA LEU A 80 20.83 4.51 -8.49
C LEU A 80 21.36 3.37 -9.37
N LEU A 81 22.65 3.45 -9.72
CA LEU A 81 23.24 2.51 -10.67
C LEU A 81 23.52 1.13 -10.02
N PRO A 82 23.35 0.02 -10.76
CA PRO A 82 23.61 -1.32 -10.23
C PRO A 82 25.04 -1.53 -9.71
N ASN A 83 26.02 -0.86 -10.33
CA ASN A 83 27.46 -0.94 -10.04
C ASN A 83 27.96 0.09 -9.02
N ASP A 84 27.07 0.82 -8.36
CA ASP A 84 27.45 1.78 -7.31
C ASP A 84 27.91 1.04 -6.04
N SER A 85 29.21 1.13 -5.77
CA SER A 85 29.88 0.45 -4.65
C SER A 85 29.36 0.87 -3.27
N ARG A 86 28.73 2.05 -3.16
CA ARG A 86 28.08 2.53 -1.93
C ARG A 86 26.88 1.67 -1.55
N TYR A 87 26.23 1.04 -2.53
CA TYR A 87 25.01 0.27 -2.34
C TYR A 87 25.19 -1.23 -2.62
N ASP A 88 26.44 -1.70 -2.68
CA ASP A 88 26.73 -3.13 -2.69
C ASP A 88 26.27 -3.79 -1.38
N ALA A 89 26.07 -5.11 -1.42
CA ALA A 89 25.59 -5.89 -0.28
C ALA A 89 26.42 -5.68 1.02
N ARG A 90 27.71 -5.34 0.87
CA ARG A 90 28.62 -5.05 1.99
C ARG A 90 28.47 -3.64 2.56
N HIS A 91 28.10 -2.65 1.75
CA HIS A 91 28.12 -1.23 2.14
C HIS A 91 26.73 -0.63 2.31
N ILE A 92 25.69 -1.20 1.71
CA ILE A 92 24.32 -0.65 1.75
C ILE A 92 23.82 -0.38 3.17
N ARG A 93 24.18 -1.24 4.14
CA ARG A 93 23.83 -1.08 5.55
C ARG A 93 24.48 0.16 6.19
N LYS A 94 25.72 0.48 5.80
CA LYS A 94 26.43 1.68 6.24
C LYS A 94 25.88 2.94 5.57
N SER A 95 25.42 2.82 4.33
CA SER A 95 24.91 3.92 3.52
C SER A 95 23.50 4.34 3.93
N LEU A 96 22.55 3.40 4.01
CA LEU A 96 21.14 3.71 4.29
C LEU A 96 20.82 3.88 5.79
N LYS A 97 21.62 3.26 6.68
CA LYS A 97 21.48 3.36 8.15
C LYS A 97 20.02 3.22 8.62
N TYR A 98 19.39 2.10 8.26
CA TYR A 98 18.07 1.76 8.79
C TYR A 98 18.15 1.44 10.28
N SER A 99 17.19 1.95 11.06
CA SER A 99 17.07 1.59 12.47
C SER A 99 16.61 0.14 12.62
N GLY A 100 16.77 -0.44 13.81
CA GLY A 100 16.27 -1.78 14.12
C GLY A 100 14.78 -1.93 13.81
N ASP A 101 13.99 -0.92 14.17
CA ASP A 101 12.54 -0.91 13.95
C ASP A 101 12.17 -0.88 12.46
N THR A 102 12.85 -0.07 11.65
CA THR A 102 12.65 -0.06 10.20
C THR A 102 12.98 -1.42 9.59
N ILE A 103 14.08 -2.05 10.02
CA ILE A 103 14.47 -3.38 9.52
C ILE A 103 13.42 -4.43 9.91
N LYS A 104 12.89 -4.35 11.12
CA LYS A 104 11.83 -5.26 11.59
C LYS A 104 10.54 -5.06 10.79
N MET A 105 10.11 -3.81 10.61
CA MET A 105 8.96 -3.46 9.78
C MET A 105 9.11 -4.01 8.36
N LEU A 106 10.25 -3.79 7.69
CA LEU A 106 10.50 -4.31 6.34
C LEU A 106 10.43 -5.83 6.26
N ARG A 107 10.86 -6.55 7.32
CA ARG A 107 10.78 -8.01 7.39
C ARG A 107 9.35 -8.51 7.55
N GLU A 108 8.54 -7.81 8.32
CA GLU A 108 7.15 -8.17 8.62
C GLU A 108 6.19 -7.76 7.50
N LEU A 109 6.53 -6.73 6.73
CA LEU A 109 5.76 -6.25 5.59
C LEU A 109 5.48 -7.40 4.61
N GLU A 110 4.31 -7.42 3.99
CA GLU A 110 3.92 -8.45 3.01
C GLU A 110 3.57 -7.85 1.66
N LEU A 111 2.93 -6.67 1.66
CA LEU A 111 2.45 -5.97 0.48
C LEU A 111 2.95 -4.52 0.45
N ILE A 112 3.50 -4.10 -0.69
CA ILE A 112 3.92 -2.73 -0.95
C ILE A 112 3.06 -2.18 -2.07
N ILE A 113 2.20 -1.22 -1.75
CA ILE A 113 1.34 -0.57 -2.72
C ILE A 113 2.07 0.69 -3.21
N ILE A 114 2.22 0.85 -4.52
CA ILE A 114 2.82 2.04 -5.12
C ILE A 114 1.80 2.67 -6.05
N ASP A 115 1.24 3.82 -5.65
CA ASP A 115 0.38 4.63 -6.51
C ASP A 115 1.20 5.51 -7.46
N GLU A 116 0.60 5.92 -8.58
CA GLU A 116 1.24 6.69 -9.65
C GLU A 116 2.57 6.08 -10.16
N ILE A 117 2.62 4.75 -10.29
CA ILE A 117 3.84 4.01 -10.67
C ILE A 117 4.45 4.45 -12.02
N SER A 118 3.66 5.05 -12.90
CA SER A 118 4.12 5.57 -14.21
C SER A 118 5.22 6.62 -14.08
N MET A 119 5.30 7.34 -12.95
CA MET A 119 6.37 8.32 -12.69
C MET A 119 7.62 7.72 -12.07
N VAL A 120 7.61 6.43 -11.70
CA VAL A 120 8.74 5.79 -11.02
C VAL A 120 9.74 5.27 -12.05
N ARG A 121 11.03 5.58 -11.81
CA ARG A 121 12.12 5.16 -12.68
C ARG A 121 12.46 3.67 -12.49
N SER A 122 13.02 3.06 -13.52
CA SER A 122 13.50 1.66 -13.50
C SER A 122 14.57 1.39 -12.43
N ASP A 123 15.50 2.33 -12.21
CA ASP A 123 16.54 2.21 -11.18
C ASP A 123 15.97 2.15 -9.76
N ILE A 124 14.90 2.90 -9.50
CA ILE A 124 14.23 2.92 -8.20
C ILE A 124 13.64 1.53 -7.89
N ILE A 125 13.00 0.87 -8.86
CA ILE A 125 12.43 -0.47 -8.69
C ILE A 125 13.51 -1.51 -8.37
N ASP A 126 14.60 -1.53 -9.15
CA ASP A 126 15.71 -2.45 -8.91
C ASP A 126 16.42 -2.17 -7.58
N PHE A 127 16.48 -0.90 -7.16
CA PHE A 127 17.01 -0.54 -5.85
C PHE A 127 16.11 -1.02 -4.71
N ILE A 128 14.78 -0.88 -4.84
CA ILE A 128 13.81 -1.45 -3.89
C ILE A 128 13.99 -2.97 -3.78
N ASP A 129 14.12 -3.68 -4.91
CA ASP A 129 14.45 -5.13 -4.92
C ASP A 129 15.72 -5.43 -4.13
N LYS A 130 16.81 -4.70 -4.42
CA LYS A 130 18.10 -4.84 -3.73
C LYS A 130 17.97 -4.64 -2.22
N VAL A 131 17.30 -3.57 -1.79
CA VAL A 131 17.06 -3.24 -0.37
C VAL A 131 16.28 -4.37 0.30
N LEU A 132 15.14 -4.77 -0.27
CA LEU A 132 14.27 -5.78 0.35
C LEU A 132 14.97 -7.13 0.46
N ARG A 133 15.70 -7.58 -0.58
CA ARG A 133 16.48 -8.83 -0.51
C ARG A 133 17.49 -8.83 0.62
N ILE A 134 18.21 -7.73 0.82
CA ILE A 134 19.31 -7.63 1.81
C ILE A 134 18.79 -7.50 3.24
N TYR A 135 17.74 -6.71 3.46
CA TYR A 135 17.20 -6.47 4.81
C TYR A 135 16.23 -7.57 5.27
N CYS A 136 15.55 -8.24 4.33
CA CYS A 136 14.72 -9.41 4.62
C CYS A 136 15.51 -10.74 4.64
N HIS A 137 16.82 -10.71 4.34
CA HIS A 137 17.68 -11.89 4.23
C HIS A 137 17.17 -12.95 3.25
N ASN A 138 16.54 -12.50 2.17
CA ASN A 138 15.99 -13.36 1.13
C ASN A 138 16.54 -12.93 -0.24
N MET A 139 17.77 -13.35 -0.52
CA MET A 139 18.45 -13.01 -1.79
C MET A 139 17.91 -13.79 -2.99
N ARG A 140 17.16 -14.88 -2.76
CA ARG A 140 16.69 -15.78 -3.82
C ARG A 140 15.43 -15.24 -4.49
N GLU A 141 14.51 -14.69 -3.72
CA GLU A 141 13.24 -14.19 -4.24
C GLU A 141 13.32 -12.70 -4.58
N PRO A 142 12.72 -12.27 -5.71
CA PRO A 142 12.46 -10.87 -5.98
C PRO A 142 11.76 -10.15 -4.81
N PHE A 143 12.17 -8.91 -4.58
CA PHE A 143 11.71 -8.04 -3.51
C PHE A 143 11.80 -8.72 -2.13
N GLY A 144 12.72 -9.65 -1.92
CA GLY A 144 12.82 -10.41 -0.68
C GLY A 144 11.59 -11.26 -0.35
N GLY A 145 10.78 -11.61 -1.35
CA GLY A 145 9.52 -12.34 -1.20
C GLY A 145 8.31 -11.45 -0.90
N LYS A 146 8.46 -10.12 -0.96
CA LYS A 146 7.36 -9.16 -0.79
C LYS A 146 6.57 -9.01 -2.09
N GLN A 147 5.27 -8.79 -1.96
CA GLN A 147 4.38 -8.52 -3.09
C GLN A 147 4.33 -7.02 -3.36
N LEU A 148 4.41 -6.61 -4.63
CA LEU A 148 4.15 -5.23 -5.05
C LEU A 148 2.78 -5.14 -5.73
N LEU A 149 1.97 -4.16 -5.33
CA LEU A 149 0.80 -3.70 -6.07
C LEU A 149 1.14 -2.35 -6.68
N LEU A 150 1.38 -2.35 -7.98
CA LEU A 150 1.74 -1.18 -8.76
C LEU A 150 0.46 -0.60 -9.38
N VAL A 151 0.08 0.63 -9.04
CA VAL A 151 -1.12 1.28 -9.56
C VAL A 151 -0.73 2.51 -10.34
N GLY A 152 -1.28 2.67 -11.55
CA GLY A 152 -1.03 3.87 -12.36
C GLY A 152 -1.47 3.71 -13.81
N ASP A 153 -1.13 4.69 -14.64
CA ASP A 153 -1.45 4.69 -16.06
C ASP A 153 -0.23 5.12 -16.89
N ILE A 154 0.39 4.18 -17.60
CA ILE A 154 1.65 4.42 -18.32
C ILE A 154 1.51 5.34 -19.53
N PHE A 155 0.28 5.59 -19.99
CA PHE A 155 -0.01 6.51 -21.08
C PHE A 155 -0.18 7.95 -20.60
N GLN A 156 -0.14 8.18 -19.28
CA GLN A 156 -0.09 9.52 -18.70
C GLN A 156 1.35 10.01 -18.68
N LEU A 157 1.85 10.43 -17.52
CA LEU A 157 3.14 11.09 -17.42
C LEU A 157 4.25 10.06 -17.25
N GLN A 158 5.28 10.19 -18.09
CA GLN A 158 6.52 9.44 -17.99
C GLN A 158 7.35 9.90 -16.77
N PRO A 159 8.29 9.06 -16.29
CA PRO A 159 9.26 9.51 -15.30
C PRO A 159 10.07 10.70 -15.83
N VAL A 160 10.32 11.69 -14.97
CA VAL A 160 11.18 12.83 -15.29
C VAL A 160 12.63 12.42 -15.07
N VAL A 161 13.39 12.34 -16.16
CA VAL A 161 14.82 12.00 -16.15
C VAL A 161 15.57 13.01 -17.00
N LYS A 162 16.60 13.63 -16.43
CA LYS A 162 17.44 14.57 -17.18
C LYS A 162 18.34 13.83 -18.17
N SER A 163 18.80 14.52 -19.21
CA SER A 163 19.60 13.89 -20.27
C SER A 163 20.93 13.29 -19.75
N ASP A 164 21.58 13.97 -18.81
CA ASP A 164 22.79 13.52 -18.12
C ASP A 164 22.53 12.30 -17.22
N GLU A 165 21.42 12.30 -16.48
CA GLU A 165 20.99 11.16 -15.68
C GLU A 165 20.70 9.93 -16.56
N TRP A 166 20.03 10.14 -17.70
CA TRP A 166 19.71 9.06 -18.63
C TRP A 166 20.98 8.46 -19.26
N GLN A 167 21.97 9.28 -19.61
CA GLN A 167 23.24 8.81 -20.16
C GLN A 167 23.97 7.83 -19.21
N LEU A 168 23.83 8.03 -17.89
CA LEU A 168 24.36 7.13 -16.87
C LEU A 168 23.57 5.82 -16.74
N MET A 169 22.25 5.87 -16.96
CA MET A 169 21.33 4.73 -16.79
C MET A 169 21.24 3.84 -18.03
N GLN A 170 21.42 4.41 -19.23
CA GLN A 170 21.29 3.74 -20.53
C GLN A 170 22.06 2.41 -20.65
N PRO A 171 23.27 2.23 -20.07
CA PRO A 171 23.97 0.94 -20.14
C PRO A 171 23.29 -0.20 -19.39
N PHE A 172 22.42 0.11 -18.42
CA PHE A 172 21.79 -0.88 -17.53
C PHE A 172 20.31 -1.09 -17.83
N TYR A 173 19.63 -0.10 -18.40
CA TYR A 173 18.19 -0.11 -18.60
C TYR A 173 17.82 0.24 -20.03
N ALA A 174 16.89 -0.52 -20.62
CA ALA A 174 16.39 -0.26 -21.96
C ALA A 174 15.56 1.05 -22.05
N SER A 175 14.88 1.41 -20.96
CA SER A 175 14.16 2.68 -20.83
C SER A 175 14.11 3.10 -19.34
N ALA A 176 13.68 4.34 -19.09
CA ALA A 176 13.52 4.85 -17.74
C ALA A 176 12.23 4.37 -17.05
N TYR A 177 11.29 3.75 -17.76
CA TYR A 177 10.02 3.31 -17.19
C TYR A 177 10.20 2.15 -16.20
N PHE A 178 9.39 2.12 -15.14
CA PHE A 178 9.43 1.09 -14.09
C PHE A 178 9.46 -0.35 -14.64
N PHE A 179 8.75 -0.64 -15.73
CA PHE A 179 8.67 -1.97 -16.35
C PHE A 179 9.96 -2.41 -17.05
N SER A 180 10.95 -1.51 -17.20
CA SER A 180 12.28 -1.83 -17.73
C SER A 180 13.29 -2.19 -16.65
N ALA A 181 12.88 -2.28 -15.38
CA ALA A 181 13.73 -2.75 -14.31
C ALA A 181 14.16 -4.21 -14.52
N SER A 182 15.39 -4.55 -14.14
CA SER A 182 16.01 -5.86 -14.38
C SER A 182 15.33 -6.96 -13.56
N VAL A 183 14.74 -6.61 -12.42
CA VAL A 183 14.02 -7.57 -11.56
C VAL A 183 12.89 -8.30 -12.29
N TRP A 184 12.25 -7.66 -13.27
CA TRP A 184 11.16 -8.27 -14.05
C TRP A 184 11.63 -9.37 -15.00
N GLN A 185 12.94 -9.51 -15.24
CA GLN A 185 13.49 -10.66 -15.96
C GLN A 185 13.48 -11.94 -15.10
N LYS A 186 13.37 -11.79 -13.78
CA LYS A 186 13.35 -12.90 -12.80
C LYS A 186 11.93 -13.23 -12.32
N MET A 187 10.94 -12.42 -12.67
CA MET A 187 9.54 -12.62 -12.32
C MET A 187 8.60 -11.97 -13.33
N ASP A 188 7.58 -12.71 -13.73
CA ASP A 188 6.51 -12.16 -14.55
C ASP A 188 5.68 -11.17 -13.75
N LEU A 189 5.64 -9.92 -14.21
CA LEU A 189 4.71 -8.91 -13.72
C LEU A 189 3.34 -9.16 -14.35
N VAL A 190 2.35 -9.52 -13.53
CA VAL A 190 0.97 -9.67 -13.99
C VAL A 190 0.39 -8.28 -14.20
N SER A 191 -0.21 -8.01 -15.36
CA SER A 191 -0.76 -6.70 -15.69
C SER A 191 -2.26 -6.80 -15.98
N ILE A 192 -3.08 -6.10 -15.20
CA ILE A 192 -4.54 -6.04 -15.36
C ILE A 192 -4.96 -4.61 -15.69
N GLU A 193 -5.62 -4.43 -16.82
CA GLU A 193 -6.23 -3.17 -17.23
C GLU A 193 -7.73 -3.16 -16.93
N LEU A 194 -8.16 -2.24 -16.08
CA LEU A 194 -9.56 -1.93 -15.83
C LEU A 194 -10.15 -1.19 -17.04
N ARG A 195 -11.13 -1.81 -17.70
CA ARG A 195 -11.74 -1.30 -18.94
C ARG A 195 -12.97 -0.43 -18.74
N LYS A 196 -13.75 -0.67 -17.68
CA LYS A 196 -14.98 0.05 -17.40
C LYS A 196 -14.69 1.48 -16.92
N VAL A 197 -15.10 2.47 -17.70
CA VAL A 197 -14.97 3.91 -17.38
C VAL A 197 -16.24 4.38 -16.68
N TYR A 198 -16.11 5.03 -15.53
CA TYR A 198 -17.24 5.56 -14.75
C TYR A 198 -17.39 7.09 -14.85
N ARG A 199 -16.36 7.80 -15.32
CA ARG A 199 -16.25 9.27 -15.21
C ARG A 199 -16.88 10.06 -16.36
N GLN A 200 -16.83 9.55 -17.59
CA GLN A 200 -17.15 10.30 -18.81
C GLN A 200 -18.45 9.78 -19.44
N LYS A 201 -19.33 10.69 -19.90
CA LYS A 201 -20.63 10.36 -20.51
C LYS A 201 -20.66 10.51 -22.04
N ASP A 202 -19.65 11.15 -22.63
CA ASP A 202 -19.55 11.44 -24.07
C ASP A 202 -18.70 10.38 -24.77
N GLU A 203 -19.33 9.47 -25.52
CA GLU A 203 -18.66 8.35 -26.19
C GLU A 203 -17.68 8.83 -27.28
N ASP A 204 -18.03 9.85 -28.06
CA ASP A 204 -17.19 10.36 -29.14
C ASP A 204 -15.89 10.96 -28.60
N PHE A 205 -15.99 11.74 -27.51
CA PHE A 205 -14.82 12.31 -26.85
C PHE A 205 -13.93 11.23 -26.22
N ILE A 206 -14.52 10.18 -25.64
CA ILE A 206 -13.77 9.02 -25.12
C ILE A 206 -12.98 8.35 -26.24
N HIS A 207 -13.60 8.11 -27.41
CA HIS A 207 -12.93 7.51 -28.55
C HIS A 207 -11.78 8.36 -29.11
N ILE A 208 -11.91 9.69 -29.06
CA ILE A 208 -10.82 10.61 -29.41
C ILE A 208 -9.68 10.47 -28.39
N LEU A 209 -9.98 10.54 -27.09
CA LEU A 209 -8.99 10.40 -26.03
C LEU A 209 -8.25 9.05 -26.10
N ASP A 210 -8.95 7.97 -26.43
CA ASP A 210 -8.37 6.64 -26.62
C ASP A 210 -7.41 6.57 -27.81
N ARG A 211 -7.74 7.25 -28.91
CA ARG A 211 -6.86 7.34 -30.08
C ARG A 211 -5.62 8.18 -29.80
N ILE A 212 -5.75 9.26 -29.02
CA ILE A 212 -4.61 10.04 -28.51
C ILE A 212 -3.74 9.18 -27.59
N ARG A 213 -4.36 8.48 -26.63
CA ARG A 213 -3.68 7.57 -25.68
C ARG A 213 -2.87 6.49 -26.41
N SER A 214 -3.40 5.94 -27.51
CA SER A 214 -2.77 4.85 -28.28
C SER A 214 -1.89 5.33 -29.44
N ASN A 215 -1.72 6.64 -29.62
CA ASN A 215 -1.01 7.24 -30.76
C ASN A 215 -1.58 6.84 -32.14
N THR A 216 -2.90 6.65 -32.23
CA THR A 216 -3.64 6.32 -33.46
C THR A 216 -4.57 7.46 -33.91
N THR A 217 -4.32 8.68 -33.42
CA THR A 217 -5.10 9.88 -33.75
C THR A 217 -5.13 10.14 -35.25
N THR A 218 -6.33 10.39 -35.76
CA THR A 218 -6.57 10.74 -37.16
C THR A 218 -6.59 12.25 -37.36
N ASP A 219 -6.43 12.71 -38.61
CA ASP A 219 -6.53 14.14 -38.92
C ASP A 219 -7.96 14.67 -38.70
N HIS A 220 -8.97 13.78 -38.72
CA HIS A 220 -10.34 14.13 -38.36
C HIS A 220 -10.46 14.47 -36.87
N ASP A 221 -9.81 13.67 -36.00
CA ASP A 221 -9.81 13.91 -34.55
C ASP A 221 -9.12 15.25 -34.22
N LEU A 222 -7.98 15.52 -34.86
CA LEU A 222 -7.28 16.80 -34.72
C LEU A 222 -8.15 17.97 -35.17
N ARG A 223 -8.89 17.83 -36.27
CA ARG A 223 -9.84 18.86 -36.73
C ARG A 223 -10.94 19.10 -35.70
N ILE A 224 -11.54 18.05 -35.15
CA ILE A 224 -12.59 18.14 -34.11
C ILE A 224 -12.05 18.88 -32.88
N ILE A 225 -10.87 18.49 -32.39
CA ILE A 225 -10.28 19.13 -31.21
C ILE A 225 -9.91 20.59 -31.51
N ASN A 226 -9.33 20.88 -32.67
CA ASN A 226 -8.92 22.23 -33.05
C ASN A 226 -10.08 23.16 -33.38
N GLN A 227 -11.31 22.67 -33.54
CA GLN A 227 -12.50 23.53 -33.55
C GLN A 227 -12.69 24.25 -32.20
N ARG A 228 -12.03 23.80 -31.14
CA ARG A 228 -12.04 24.42 -29.81
C ARG A 228 -11.00 25.55 -29.64
N LEU A 229 -10.26 25.89 -30.70
CA LEU A 229 -9.27 26.97 -30.68
C LEU A 229 -9.94 28.34 -30.51
N GLY A 230 -9.56 29.07 -29.47
CA GLY A 230 -10.05 30.43 -29.21
C GLY A 230 -11.56 30.53 -28.98
N VAL A 231 -12.22 29.42 -28.66
CA VAL A 231 -13.65 29.42 -28.35
C VAL A 231 -13.85 30.08 -27.00
N SER A 232 -14.51 31.24 -26.98
CA SER A 232 -14.97 31.87 -25.76
C SER A 232 -16.16 31.10 -25.20
N PHE A 233 -16.16 30.83 -23.90
CA PHE A 233 -17.33 30.33 -23.23
C PHE A 233 -18.37 31.46 -23.15
N HIS A 234 -19.58 31.25 -23.67
CA HIS A 234 -20.54 32.31 -23.97
C HIS A 234 -21.41 32.74 -22.78
N ASN A 235 -21.37 32.04 -21.63
CA ASN A 235 -22.16 32.42 -20.45
C ASN A 235 -21.29 33.06 -19.36
N SER A 236 -21.85 34.02 -18.63
CA SER A 236 -21.21 34.67 -17.47
C SER A 236 -20.90 33.72 -16.30
N GLN A 237 -21.51 32.52 -16.27
CA GLN A 237 -21.14 31.44 -15.34
C GLN A 237 -19.91 30.62 -15.80
N ASP A 238 -19.42 30.85 -17.02
CA ASP A 238 -18.26 30.16 -17.59
C ASP A 238 -16.93 30.92 -17.40
N GLU A 239 -16.91 31.96 -16.55
CA GLU A 239 -15.70 32.78 -16.30
C GLU A 239 -14.60 32.03 -15.54
N MET A 240 -14.94 31.03 -14.72
CA MET A 240 -13.97 30.27 -13.91
C MET A 240 -13.32 29.11 -14.67
N ALA A 241 -12.79 29.39 -15.86
CA ALA A 241 -12.00 28.42 -16.60
C ALA A 241 -10.55 28.41 -16.09
N ILE A 242 -10.02 27.23 -15.77
CA ILE A 242 -8.62 27.06 -15.38
C ILE A 242 -7.74 26.83 -16.60
N THR A 243 -6.55 27.45 -16.63
CA THR A 243 -5.55 27.25 -17.68
C THR A 243 -4.62 26.09 -17.33
N LEU A 244 -4.51 25.10 -18.21
CA LEU A 244 -3.58 23.98 -18.11
C LEU A 244 -2.35 24.30 -18.96
N ALA A 245 -1.28 24.73 -18.30
CA ALA A 245 -0.01 25.04 -18.95
C ALA A 245 0.91 23.82 -19.00
N THR A 246 1.69 23.71 -20.07
CA THR A 246 2.69 22.63 -20.19
C THR A 246 3.85 22.81 -19.22
N ARG A 247 4.24 24.05 -18.90
CA ARG A 247 5.41 24.39 -18.08
C ARG A 247 5.03 25.17 -16.81
N ARG A 248 5.91 25.09 -15.80
CA ARG A 248 5.69 25.66 -14.47
C ARG A 248 5.82 27.18 -14.45
N ASP A 249 6.83 27.70 -15.13
CA ASP A 249 7.08 29.12 -15.33
C ASP A 249 5.87 29.82 -15.97
N THR A 250 5.28 29.22 -17.00
CA THR A 250 4.05 29.74 -17.63
C THR A 250 2.88 29.83 -16.64
N ALA A 251 2.64 28.76 -15.87
CA ALA A 251 1.55 28.75 -14.89
C ALA A 251 1.77 29.76 -13.75
N GLU A 252 3.00 29.89 -13.25
CA GLU A 252 3.34 30.87 -12.21
C GLU A 252 3.22 32.31 -12.74
N HIS A 253 3.63 32.56 -13.97
CA HIS A 253 3.49 33.87 -14.60
C HIS A 253 2.03 34.31 -14.71
N ILE A 254 1.15 33.44 -15.25
CA ILE A 254 -0.28 33.73 -15.38
C ILE A 254 -0.91 34.02 -14.01
N ASN A 255 -0.63 33.18 -13.00
CA ASN A 255 -1.21 33.39 -11.67
C ASN A 255 -0.76 34.72 -11.03
N ASN A 256 0.53 35.07 -11.17
CA ASN A 256 1.06 36.30 -10.61
C ASN A 256 0.52 37.54 -11.34
N GLU A 257 0.41 37.48 -12.66
CA GLU A 257 -0.15 38.56 -13.48
C GLU A 257 -1.62 38.81 -13.13
N GLN A 258 -2.43 37.75 -13.06
CA GLN A 258 -3.86 37.85 -12.71
C GLN A 258 -4.07 38.35 -11.28
N LEU A 259 -3.28 37.86 -10.32
CA LEU A 259 -3.34 38.37 -8.94
C LEU A 259 -2.92 39.85 -8.85
N ALA A 260 -1.91 40.26 -9.61
CA ALA A 260 -1.46 41.65 -9.65
C ALA A 260 -2.50 42.58 -10.29
N ALA A 261 -3.23 42.10 -11.29
CA ALA A 261 -4.28 42.84 -11.99
C ALA A 261 -5.53 43.11 -11.13
N LEU A 262 -5.79 42.29 -10.11
CA LEU A 262 -6.90 42.52 -9.18
C LEU A 262 -6.69 43.78 -8.34
N GLU A 263 -7.74 44.58 -8.22
CA GLU A 263 -7.79 45.73 -7.32
C GLU A 263 -7.72 45.30 -5.84
N GLY A 264 -7.28 46.22 -4.99
CA GLY A 264 -7.16 45.97 -3.55
C GLY A 264 -5.81 45.44 -3.11
N LYS A 265 -5.61 45.44 -1.78
CA LYS A 265 -4.38 44.99 -1.13
C LYS A 265 -4.41 43.47 -0.98
N ALA A 266 -3.29 42.80 -1.27
CA ALA A 266 -3.15 41.37 -1.01
C ALA A 266 -3.04 41.11 0.50
N THR A 267 -3.76 40.10 0.96
CA THR A 267 -3.62 39.55 2.32
C THR A 267 -2.78 38.29 2.24
N VAL A 268 -1.85 38.15 3.18
CA VAL A 268 -0.94 37.00 3.25
C VAL A 268 -1.26 36.16 4.47
N PHE A 269 -1.72 34.93 4.24
CA PHE A 269 -1.96 33.96 5.29
C PHE A 269 -0.76 33.03 5.43
N ASN A 270 -0.03 33.17 6.54
CA ASN A 270 1.09 32.29 6.86
C ASN A 270 0.58 30.95 7.41
N GLY A 271 1.06 29.85 6.84
CA GLY A 271 0.85 28.48 7.28
C GLY A 271 1.74 28.15 8.47
N LYS A 272 1.37 27.13 9.22
CA LYS A 272 2.12 26.64 10.38
C LYS A 272 2.62 25.22 10.11
N VAL A 273 3.88 24.96 10.42
CA VAL A 273 4.48 23.63 10.37
C VAL A 273 4.78 23.19 11.80
N LEU A 274 4.28 22.03 12.19
CA LEU A 274 4.54 21.41 13.49
C LEU A 274 5.28 20.10 13.26
N GLY A 275 6.37 19.84 13.99
CA GLY A 275 7.15 18.61 13.82
C GLY A 275 7.93 18.54 12.50
N GLU A 276 8.14 17.32 11.98
CA GLU A 276 8.94 17.06 10.78
C GLU A 276 8.04 17.02 9.52
N PHE A 277 8.05 18.08 8.71
CA PHE A 277 7.34 18.16 7.43
C PHE A 277 8.25 18.75 6.33
N PRO A 278 8.64 17.98 5.30
CA PRO A 278 9.55 18.48 4.25
C PRO A 278 8.94 19.62 3.40
N GLU A 279 9.70 20.70 3.17
CA GLU A 279 9.26 21.85 2.36
C GLU A 279 8.86 21.48 0.94
N SER A 280 9.56 20.53 0.32
CA SER A 280 9.25 20.03 -1.03
C SER A 280 7.89 19.33 -1.12
N SER A 281 7.33 18.93 0.02
CA SER A 281 6.05 18.21 0.12
C SER A 281 4.90 19.13 0.52
N TYR A 282 5.12 20.43 0.70
CA TYR A 282 4.06 21.35 1.11
C TYR A 282 2.89 21.34 0.10
N PRO A 283 1.68 21.00 0.56
CA PRO A 283 0.50 20.90 -0.29
C PRO A 283 -0.04 22.27 -0.69
N ALA A 284 0.33 23.33 0.03
CA ALA A 284 0.04 24.74 -0.28
C ALA A 284 1.29 25.61 -0.02
N PRO A 285 1.39 26.81 -0.61
CA PRO A 285 2.40 27.80 -0.21
C PRO A 285 2.34 28.08 1.29
N ILE A 286 3.50 28.19 1.94
CA ILE A 286 3.56 28.57 3.36
C ILE A 286 3.07 30.02 3.54
N ALA A 287 3.45 30.93 2.66
CA ALA A 287 2.85 32.25 2.56
C ALA A 287 1.80 32.21 1.43
N LEU A 288 0.52 32.12 1.81
CA LEU A 288 -0.58 32.13 0.85
C LEU A 288 -1.03 33.58 0.63
N GLU A 289 -0.68 34.14 -0.51
CA GLU A 289 -1.08 35.49 -0.92
C GLU A 289 -2.37 35.41 -1.76
N VAL A 290 -3.41 36.14 -1.32
CA VAL A 290 -4.74 36.17 -1.96
C VAL A 290 -5.37 37.57 -1.88
N LYS A 291 -6.32 37.84 -2.78
CA LYS A 291 -7.14 39.05 -2.84
C LYS A 291 -8.62 38.67 -3.05
N PRO A 292 -9.59 39.50 -2.65
CA PRO A 292 -10.96 39.39 -3.16
C PRO A 292 -10.95 39.40 -4.70
N GLY A 293 -11.73 38.52 -5.32
CA GLY A 293 -11.70 38.25 -6.75
C GLY A 293 -10.67 37.22 -7.20
N ALA A 294 -9.79 36.72 -6.32
CA ALA A 294 -8.80 35.72 -6.70
C ALA A 294 -9.43 34.36 -7.03
N GLN A 295 -9.10 33.81 -8.19
CA GLN A 295 -9.50 32.45 -8.57
C GLN A 295 -8.59 31.43 -7.90
N VAL A 296 -9.20 30.49 -7.19
CA VAL A 296 -8.52 29.49 -6.40
C VAL A 296 -9.07 28.09 -6.65
N ILE A 297 -8.26 27.08 -6.34
CA ILE A 297 -8.61 25.66 -6.41
C ILE A 297 -8.47 25.04 -5.03
N PHE A 298 -9.49 24.29 -4.64
CA PHE A 298 -9.45 23.47 -3.43
C PHE A 298 -8.52 22.28 -3.63
N ILE A 299 -7.57 22.09 -2.72
CA ILE A 299 -6.55 21.03 -2.79
C ILE A 299 -6.79 19.89 -1.79
N LYS A 300 -7.91 19.94 -1.06
CA LYS A 300 -8.31 18.92 -0.07
C LYS A 300 -9.83 18.77 -0.08
N ASN A 301 -10.30 17.53 0.07
CA ASN A 301 -11.74 17.27 0.24
C ASN A 301 -12.23 17.81 1.59
N ASP A 302 -13.41 18.44 1.58
CA ASP A 302 -14.06 18.88 2.80
C ASP A 302 -14.66 17.71 3.59
N LYS A 303 -14.66 17.81 4.92
CA LYS A 303 -15.24 16.78 5.80
C LYS A 303 -16.76 16.70 5.68
N GLU A 304 -17.41 17.84 5.47
CA GLU A 304 -18.86 17.95 5.29
C GLU A 304 -19.27 17.77 3.83
N HIS A 305 -18.31 17.45 2.95
CA HIS A 305 -18.52 17.26 1.51
C HIS A 305 -19.06 18.51 0.80
N ARG A 306 -18.80 19.70 1.33
CA ARG A 306 -19.13 20.98 0.67
C ARG A 306 -18.37 21.16 -0.64
N TRP A 307 -17.11 20.70 -0.69
CA TRP A 307 -16.29 20.66 -1.90
C TRP A 307 -15.38 19.42 -1.94
N VAL A 308 -14.77 19.19 -3.10
CA VAL A 308 -13.79 18.13 -3.32
C VAL A 308 -12.47 18.73 -3.84
N ASN A 309 -11.38 17.97 -3.72
CA ASN A 309 -10.10 18.34 -4.31
C ASN A 309 -10.26 18.51 -5.83
N GLY A 310 -9.95 19.71 -6.31
CA GLY A 310 -10.14 20.13 -7.70
C GLY A 310 -11.28 21.12 -7.92
N THR A 311 -12.16 21.34 -6.94
CA THR A 311 -13.22 22.35 -7.02
C THR A 311 -12.59 23.74 -7.21
N LEU A 312 -13.11 24.53 -8.16
CA LEU A 312 -12.72 25.91 -8.39
C LEU A 312 -13.64 26.85 -7.62
N GLY A 313 -13.12 28.02 -7.26
CA GLY A 313 -13.90 29.10 -6.69
C GLY A 313 -13.19 30.44 -6.77
N VAL A 314 -13.92 31.49 -6.42
CA VAL A 314 -13.44 32.87 -6.35
C VAL A 314 -13.55 33.35 -4.92
N VAL A 315 -12.49 33.97 -4.41
CA VAL A 315 -12.47 34.59 -3.09
C VAL A 315 -13.44 35.78 -3.09
N VAL A 316 -14.45 35.76 -2.22
CA VAL A 316 -15.44 36.84 -2.06
C VAL A 316 -15.00 37.81 -0.96
N ALA A 317 -14.63 37.25 0.19
CA ALA A 317 -14.25 38.02 1.37
C ALA A 317 -13.09 37.35 2.10
N LEU A 318 -12.31 38.18 2.80
CA LEU A 318 -11.17 37.79 3.61
C LEU A 318 -11.37 38.36 5.02
N ASP A 319 -11.54 37.49 6.00
CA ASP A 319 -11.62 37.88 7.40
C ASP A 319 -10.29 37.53 8.09
N GLU A 320 -9.47 38.55 8.36
CA GLU A 320 -8.18 38.38 9.03
C GLU A 320 -8.32 38.15 10.55
N GLU A 321 -9.40 38.64 11.17
CA GLU A 321 -9.61 38.54 12.62
C GLU A 321 -10.10 37.15 13.01
N GLU A 322 -11.10 36.63 12.29
CA GLU A 322 -11.63 35.28 12.49
C GLU A 322 -10.80 34.21 11.75
N GLY A 323 -9.97 34.62 10.80
CA GLY A 323 -9.12 33.72 10.02
C GLY A 323 -9.93 32.81 9.08
N ILE A 324 -10.94 33.39 8.43
CA ILE A 324 -11.86 32.71 7.50
C ILE A 324 -11.72 33.33 6.10
N ILE A 325 -11.75 32.48 5.08
CA ILE A 325 -11.82 32.90 3.68
C ILE A 325 -13.17 32.47 3.12
N THR A 326 -14.01 33.41 2.70
CA THR A 326 -15.28 33.09 2.05
C THR A 326 -15.05 32.94 0.55
N ILE A 327 -15.39 31.77 0.01
CA ILE A 327 -15.15 31.40 -1.40
C ILE A 327 -16.47 31.02 -2.05
N CYS A 328 -16.80 31.65 -3.17
CA CYS A 328 -17.93 31.26 -4.01
C CYS A 328 -17.46 30.22 -5.04
N ASP A 329 -18.10 29.05 -5.06
CA ASP A 329 -17.75 27.97 -5.98
C ASP A 329 -18.36 28.11 -7.39
N GLU A 330 -18.00 27.20 -8.28
CA GLU A 330 -18.54 27.08 -9.64
C GLU A 330 -20.05 26.85 -9.75
N THR A 331 -20.73 26.58 -8.64
CA THR A 331 -22.20 26.45 -8.58
C THR A 331 -22.88 27.68 -7.99
N GLY A 332 -22.12 28.70 -7.58
CA GLY A 332 -22.62 29.92 -6.95
C GLY A 332 -22.88 29.79 -5.45
N HIS A 333 -22.41 28.72 -4.81
CA HIS A 333 -22.53 28.56 -3.36
C HIS A 333 -21.30 29.17 -2.66
N GLU A 334 -21.55 29.95 -1.63
CA GLU A 334 -20.51 30.52 -0.77
C GLU A 334 -20.14 29.54 0.34
N HIS A 335 -18.84 29.39 0.56
CA HIS A 335 -18.26 28.51 1.54
C HIS A 335 -17.30 29.28 2.44
N ASP A 336 -17.52 29.18 3.74
CA ASP A 336 -16.54 29.65 4.72
C ASP A 336 -15.46 28.57 4.90
N VAL A 337 -14.25 28.94 4.50
CA VAL A 337 -13.10 28.04 4.42
C VAL A 337 -12.14 28.32 5.56
N GLU A 338 -11.94 27.30 6.38
CA GLU A 338 -10.99 27.30 7.48
C GLU A 338 -9.67 26.63 7.08
N ARG A 339 -8.67 26.76 7.96
CA ARG A 339 -7.39 26.09 7.80
C ARG A 339 -7.53 24.57 7.93
N ALA A 340 -6.98 23.86 6.96
CA ALA A 340 -6.88 22.41 6.98
C ALA A 340 -5.51 21.96 7.52
N ILE A 341 -5.49 20.75 8.08
CA ILE A 341 -4.28 20.08 8.56
C ILE A 341 -3.90 18.96 7.58
N TRP A 342 -2.66 18.91 7.13
CA TRP A 342 -2.09 17.76 6.42
C TRP A 342 -1.05 17.10 7.30
N GLU A 343 -1.06 15.78 7.29
CA GLU A 343 -0.28 14.96 8.20
C GLU A 343 0.83 14.26 7.42
N ASN A 344 2.05 14.34 7.94
CA ASN A 344 3.19 13.57 7.44
C ASN A 344 3.36 12.35 8.33
N MET A 345 3.03 11.18 7.79
CA MET A 345 3.04 9.91 8.53
C MET A 345 4.32 9.12 8.25
N ARG A 346 4.75 8.35 9.25
CA ARG A 346 5.80 7.33 9.15
C ARG A 346 5.23 5.99 9.57
N TYR A 347 5.60 4.95 8.84
CA TYR A 347 5.25 3.59 9.24
C TYR A 347 6.22 3.06 10.30
N THR A 348 5.67 2.55 11.40
CA THR A 348 6.39 1.84 12.46
C THR A 348 5.80 0.45 12.67
N PHE A 349 6.54 -0.43 13.35
CA PHE A 349 6.06 -1.78 13.64
C PHE A 349 5.75 -1.91 15.14
N ASN A 350 4.49 -2.16 15.47
CA ASN A 350 4.06 -2.41 16.84
C ASN A 350 4.22 -3.89 17.20
N GLU A 351 5.12 -4.17 18.14
CA GLU A 351 5.43 -5.54 18.56
C GLU A 351 4.31 -6.22 19.35
N LYS A 352 3.51 -5.46 20.10
CA LYS A 352 2.44 -6.01 20.94
C LYS A 352 1.27 -6.47 20.08
N GLU A 353 0.87 -5.65 19.12
CA GLU A 353 -0.25 -5.95 18.22
C GLU A 353 0.15 -6.74 16.97
N GLN A 354 1.46 -6.86 16.71
CA GLN A 354 1.99 -7.50 15.50
C GLN A 354 1.50 -6.82 14.20
N LYS A 355 1.29 -5.50 14.24
CA LYS A 355 0.77 -4.69 13.14
C LYS A 355 1.73 -3.57 12.75
N ILE A 356 1.62 -3.14 11.50
CA ILE A 356 2.26 -1.90 11.05
C ILE A 356 1.31 -0.77 11.42
N GLU A 357 1.83 0.23 12.12
CA GLU A 357 1.08 1.40 12.58
C GLU A 357 1.63 2.66 11.93
N GLU A 358 0.78 3.67 11.86
CA GLU A 358 1.13 4.98 11.33
C GLU A 358 1.42 5.94 12.49
N GLU A 359 2.61 6.53 12.48
CA GLU A 359 3.07 7.53 13.44
C GLU A 359 3.10 8.91 12.77
N LEU A 360 2.45 9.90 13.40
CA LEU A 360 2.47 11.29 12.94
C LEU A 360 3.83 11.93 13.26
N LEU A 361 4.62 12.28 12.24
CA LEU A 361 5.89 12.99 12.40
C LEU A 361 5.73 14.50 12.51
N GLY A 362 4.73 15.03 11.82
CA GLY A 362 4.50 16.46 11.73
C GLY A 362 3.25 16.78 10.94
N SER A 363 2.80 18.02 11.09
CA SER A 363 1.62 18.52 10.41
C SER A 363 1.89 19.87 9.76
N PHE A 364 1.28 20.08 8.60
CA PHE A 364 1.24 21.35 7.90
C PHE A 364 -0.18 21.91 8.01
N ILE A 365 -0.34 23.15 8.45
CA ILE A 365 -1.62 23.79 8.71
C ILE A 365 -1.74 25.04 7.84
N GLN A 366 -2.68 25.04 6.89
CA GLN A 366 -2.92 26.14 5.96
C GLN A 366 -4.33 26.04 5.37
N PHE A 367 -4.84 27.12 4.78
CA PHE A 367 -6.08 27.03 3.98
C PHE A 367 -5.92 26.01 2.83
N PRO A 368 -6.93 25.15 2.58
CA PRO A 368 -6.90 24.10 1.56
C PRO A 368 -7.09 24.65 0.15
N ILE A 369 -6.40 25.74 -0.20
CA ILE A 369 -6.54 26.43 -1.48
C ILE A 369 -5.18 26.81 -2.10
N ARG A 370 -5.18 27.00 -3.41
CA ARG A 370 -4.08 27.59 -4.19
C ARG A 370 -4.65 28.50 -5.27
N LEU A 371 -3.89 29.52 -5.70
CA LEU A 371 -4.22 30.28 -6.90
C LEU A 371 -4.33 29.36 -8.11
N ALA A 372 -5.34 29.61 -8.94
CA ALA A 372 -5.79 28.65 -9.94
C ALA A 372 -6.32 29.27 -11.24
N TRP A 373 -5.80 30.43 -11.65
CA TRP A 373 -5.95 30.87 -13.04
C TRP A 373 -5.19 29.93 -13.98
N ALA A 374 -4.02 29.44 -13.54
CA ALA A 374 -3.25 28.44 -14.26
C ALA A 374 -2.63 27.38 -13.35
N ILE A 375 -2.59 26.14 -13.81
CA ILE A 375 -1.82 25.05 -13.22
C ILE A 375 -1.08 24.28 -14.32
N THR A 376 0.02 23.63 -13.95
CA THR A 376 0.71 22.72 -14.87
C THR A 376 -0.11 21.47 -15.14
N VAL A 377 -0.03 20.91 -16.35
CA VAL A 377 -0.61 19.60 -16.69
C VAL A 377 -0.19 18.50 -15.71
N HIS A 378 1.05 18.54 -15.20
CA HIS A 378 1.50 17.61 -14.16
C HIS A 378 0.70 17.71 -12.86
N LYS A 379 0.44 18.93 -12.36
CA LYS A 379 -0.32 19.17 -11.13
C LYS A 379 -1.83 18.98 -11.30
N SER A 380 -2.34 18.95 -12.53
CA SER A 380 -3.74 18.67 -12.80
C SER A 380 -4.09 17.18 -12.82
N GLN A 381 -3.08 16.30 -12.75
CA GLN A 381 -3.30 14.86 -12.77
C GLN A 381 -4.22 14.42 -11.62
N GLY A 382 -5.13 13.49 -11.91
CA GLY A 382 -6.17 13.06 -10.98
C GLY A 382 -7.38 13.99 -10.90
N LEU A 383 -7.20 15.30 -11.11
CA LEU A 383 -8.26 16.32 -11.05
C LEU A 383 -9.21 16.25 -12.25
N THR A 384 -10.42 16.76 -12.09
CA THR A 384 -11.44 16.81 -13.14
C THR A 384 -12.08 18.19 -13.14
N PHE A 385 -12.25 18.78 -14.32
CA PHE A 385 -12.78 20.12 -14.51
C PHE A 385 -13.96 20.12 -15.48
N ARG A 386 -14.86 21.09 -15.33
CA ARG A 386 -15.95 21.35 -16.26
C ARG A 386 -15.49 22.14 -17.48
N HIS A 387 -14.72 23.20 -17.23
CA HIS A 387 -14.17 24.08 -18.25
C HIS A 387 -12.66 24.24 -18.07
N VAL A 388 -11.91 24.02 -19.15
CA VAL A 388 -10.44 24.15 -19.15
C VAL A 388 -9.97 24.92 -20.38
N ARG A 389 -9.01 25.81 -20.17
CA ARG A 389 -8.17 26.36 -21.23
C ARG A 389 -6.89 25.55 -21.28
N ILE A 390 -6.47 25.10 -22.45
CA ILE A 390 -5.24 24.31 -22.59
C ILE A 390 -4.26 25.09 -23.45
N ASP A 391 -3.10 25.36 -22.86
CA ASP A 391 -2.03 26.10 -23.51
C ASP A 391 -0.91 25.16 -23.96
N PHE A 392 -0.83 24.95 -25.28
CA PHE A 392 0.23 24.22 -25.96
C PHE A 392 1.24 25.16 -26.65
N THR A 393 1.33 26.45 -26.30
CA THR A 393 2.17 27.46 -26.97
C THR A 393 3.68 27.13 -26.91
N GLY A 394 4.10 26.22 -26.02
CA GLY A 394 5.46 25.66 -25.95
C GLY A 394 5.62 24.22 -26.46
N GLY A 395 4.56 23.63 -27.02
CA GLY A 395 4.45 22.22 -27.41
C GLY A 395 4.40 21.25 -26.22
N ALA A 396 3.92 20.03 -26.47
CA ALA A 396 4.10 18.93 -25.50
C ALA A 396 5.54 18.42 -25.56
N PHE A 397 6.25 18.40 -24.42
CA PHE A 397 7.64 17.95 -24.36
C PHE A 397 7.80 16.52 -23.80
N ALA A 398 6.75 16.00 -23.15
CA ALA A 398 6.72 14.67 -22.57
C ALA A 398 5.58 13.84 -23.16
N GLY A 399 5.82 12.53 -23.34
CA GLY A 399 4.80 11.61 -23.83
C GLY A 399 3.60 11.61 -22.89
N GLY A 400 2.40 11.56 -23.47
CA GLY A 400 1.14 11.54 -22.72
C GLY A 400 0.69 12.89 -22.13
N GLN A 401 1.48 13.97 -22.24
CA GLN A 401 1.11 15.28 -21.69
C GLN A 401 -0.17 15.85 -22.33
N ALA A 402 -0.31 15.76 -23.67
CA ALA A 402 -1.53 16.17 -24.36
C ALA A 402 -2.75 15.33 -23.93
N TYR A 403 -2.57 14.01 -23.78
CA TYR A 403 -3.61 13.12 -23.28
C TYR A 403 -4.06 13.49 -21.86
N VAL A 404 -3.10 13.76 -20.96
CA VAL A 404 -3.40 14.16 -19.57
C VAL A 404 -4.17 15.46 -19.55
N ALA A 405 -3.75 16.48 -20.31
CA ALA A 405 -4.42 17.78 -20.39
C ALA A 405 -5.87 17.65 -20.87
N LEU A 406 -6.09 16.98 -22.01
CA LEU A 406 -7.43 16.80 -22.59
C LEU A 406 -8.33 15.95 -21.69
N SER A 407 -7.78 14.90 -21.07
CA SER A 407 -8.55 14.01 -20.18
C SER A 407 -8.96 14.64 -18.83
N ARG A 408 -8.53 15.88 -18.54
CA ARG A 408 -8.99 16.60 -17.33
C ARG A 408 -10.42 17.11 -17.47
N CYS A 409 -10.87 17.35 -18.70
CA CYS A 409 -12.22 17.83 -18.96
C CYS A 409 -13.22 16.67 -19.04
N THR A 410 -14.46 16.91 -18.64
CA THR A 410 -15.55 15.90 -18.71
C THR A 410 -16.16 15.79 -20.11
N SER A 411 -16.08 16.83 -20.92
CA SER A 411 -16.61 16.88 -22.30
C SER A 411 -15.71 17.68 -23.22
N LEU A 412 -15.85 17.47 -24.53
CA LEU A 412 -15.11 18.25 -25.54
C LEU A 412 -15.52 19.73 -25.54
N GLN A 413 -16.79 20.02 -25.28
CA GLN A 413 -17.33 21.39 -25.23
C GLN A 413 -16.79 22.19 -24.04
N GLY A 414 -16.32 21.50 -22.99
CA GLY A 414 -15.64 22.15 -21.88
C GLY A 414 -14.20 22.57 -22.16
N ILE A 415 -13.65 22.23 -23.33
CA ILE A 415 -12.26 22.54 -23.69
C ILE A 415 -12.21 23.81 -24.52
N CYS A 416 -11.25 24.67 -24.21
CA CYS A 416 -10.77 25.76 -25.05
C CYS A 416 -9.26 25.57 -25.26
N LEU A 417 -8.78 25.75 -26.49
CA LEU A 417 -7.35 25.74 -26.79
C LEU A 417 -6.86 27.17 -27.02
N GLU A 418 -5.73 27.53 -26.40
CA GLU A 418 -5.03 28.79 -26.67
C GLU A 418 -4.15 28.69 -27.92
N SER A 419 -3.74 27.46 -28.28
CA SER A 419 -2.95 27.16 -29.47
C SER A 419 -3.39 25.83 -30.10
N PRO A 420 -3.33 25.67 -31.43
CA PRO A 420 -3.80 24.46 -32.08
C PRO A 420 -2.97 23.24 -31.65
N LEU A 421 -3.66 22.14 -31.33
CA LEU A 421 -3.03 20.85 -31.05
C LEU A 421 -2.44 20.29 -32.35
N ARG A 422 -1.13 20.06 -32.36
CA ARG A 422 -0.41 19.51 -33.51
C ARG A 422 -0.21 18.01 -33.33
N ARG A 423 -0.02 17.32 -34.45
CA ARG A 423 0.31 15.89 -34.42
C ARG A 423 1.63 15.61 -33.69
N SER A 424 2.58 16.56 -33.71
CA SER A 424 3.84 16.48 -32.97
C SER A 424 3.67 16.51 -31.45
N ASP A 425 2.55 17.04 -30.95
CA ASP A 425 2.26 17.09 -29.51
C ASP A 425 1.68 15.76 -28.98
N ILE A 426 1.26 14.88 -29.90
CA ILE A 426 0.71 13.57 -29.59
C ILE A 426 1.77 12.52 -29.93
N PHE A 427 2.46 12.04 -28.91
CA PHE A 427 3.39 10.94 -29.08
C PHE A 427 3.40 10.04 -27.86
N VAL A 428 3.57 8.76 -28.14
CA VAL A 428 3.72 7.70 -27.15
C VAL A 428 5.00 6.94 -27.49
N LYS A 429 5.81 6.66 -26.48
CA LYS A 429 7.06 5.93 -26.67
C LYS A 429 6.77 4.47 -27.10
N PRO A 430 7.51 3.90 -28.07
CA PRO A 430 7.27 2.53 -28.54
C PRO A 430 7.27 1.48 -27.44
N GLU A 431 8.14 1.63 -26.43
CA GLU A 431 8.22 0.72 -25.28
C GLU A 431 6.93 0.67 -24.44
N VAL A 432 6.19 1.78 -24.35
CA VAL A 432 4.90 1.87 -23.67
C VAL A 432 3.85 1.04 -24.42
N ILE A 433 3.83 1.15 -25.76
CA ILE A 433 2.93 0.38 -26.63
C ILE A 433 3.25 -1.11 -26.52
N ALA A 434 4.52 -1.49 -26.60
CA ALA A 434 4.97 -2.88 -26.49
C ALA A 434 4.61 -3.51 -25.13
N PHE A 435 4.72 -2.75 -24.05
CA PHE A 435 4.31 -3.23 -22.73
C PHE A 435 2.79 -3.35 -22.60
N ALA A 436 2.02 -2.40 -23.13
CA ALA A 436 0.56 -2.41 -23.09
C ALA A 436 -0.07 -3.60 -23.83
N GLN A 437 0.58 -4.12 -24.87
CA GLN A 437 0.13 -5.33 -25.58
C GLN A 437 0.07 -6.58 -24.68
N ARG A 438 0.75 -6.59 -23.53
CA ARG A 438 0.79 -7.71 -22.58
C ARG A 438 -0.32 -7.64 -21.51
N TYR A 439 -1.14 -6.58 -21.51
CA TYR A 439 -2.21 -6.42 -20.54
C TYR A 439 -3.29 -7.48 -20.69
N ASN A 440 -3.91 -7.85 -19.57
CA ASN A 440 -5.00 -8.81 -19.52
C ASN A 440 -4.65 -10.16 -20.17
N ASN A 441 -3.36 -10.55 -20.14
CA ASN A 441 -2.93 -11.85 -20.64
C ASN A 441 -3.56 -12.97 -19.80
N SER A 442 -4.56 -13.64 -20.38
CA SER A 442 -5.36 -14.65 -19.68
C SER A 442 -4.53 -15.81 -19.18
N SER A 443 -3.46 -16.21 -19.89
CA SER A 443 -2.57 -17.29 -19.44
C SER A 443 -1.82 -16.91 -18.16
N LEU A 444 -1.24 -15.70 -18.12
CA LEU A 444 -0.53 -15.21 -16.93
C LEU A 444 -1.48 -14.98 -15.75
N ILE A 445 -2.65 -14.40 -16.00
CA ILE A 445 -3.68 -14.17 -14.96
C ILE A 445 -4.19 -15.51 -14.42
N ASN A 446 -4.57 -16.46 -15.27
CA ASN A 446 -5.05 -17.77 -14.84
C ASN A 446 -3.96 -18.56 -14.10
N LYS A 447 -2.70 -18.47 -14.54
CA LYS A 447 -1.57 -19.07 -13.81
C LYS A 447 -1.43 -18.45 -12.42
N ALA A 448 -1.47 -17.12 -12.31
CA ALA A 448 -1.41 -16.44 -11.02
C ALA A 448 -2.60 -16.79 -10.12
N LEU A 449 -3.82 -16.88 -10.66
CA LEU A 449 -5.02 -17.28 -9.92
C LEU A 449 -5.00 -18.75 -9.50
N HIS A 450 -4.45 -19.64 -10.32
CA HIS A 450 -4.29 -21.05 -9.98
C HIS A 450 -3.26 -21.24 -8.85
N GLU A 451 -2.11 -20.54 -8.95
CA GLU A 451 -1.13 -20.46 -7.86
C GLU A 451 -1.74 -19.85 -6.60
N SER A 452 -2.60 -18.85 -6.75
CA SER A 452 -3.36 -18.21 -5.66
C SER A 452 -4.25 -19.18 -4.90
N LYS A 453 -4.96 -20.03 -5.65
CA LYS A 453 -5.81 -21.05 -5.08
C LYS A 453 -4.96 -22.05 -4.29
N ALA A 454 -3.82 -22.47 -4.83
CA ALA A 454 -2.89 -23.33 -4.11
C ALA A 454 -2.40 -22.71 -2.79
N ASP A 455 -2.01 -21.43 -2.81
CA ASP A 455 -1.53 -20.72 -1.61
C ASP A 455 -2.61 -20.59 -0.52
N TYR A 456 -3.86 -20.30 -0.91
CA TYR A 456 -5.00 -20.28 0.01
C TYR A 456 -5.21 -21.65 0.65
N GLU A 457 -5.27 -22.70 -0.16
CA GLU A 457 -5.52 -24.06 0.31
C GLU A 457 -4.37 -24.59 1.19
N TYR A 458 -3.11 -24.24 0.90
CA TYR A 458 -1.98 -24.54 1.79
C TYR A 458 -2.10 -23.83 3.15
N ARG A 459 -2.60 -22.59 3.19
CA ARG A 459 -2.79 -21.86 4.45
C ARG A 459 -3.90 -22.47 5.30
N GLU A 460 -5.04 -22.78 4.69
CA GLU A 460 -6.15 -23.45 5.39
C GLU A 460 -5.72 -24.84 5.91
N ALA A 461 -4.95 -25.58 5.12
CA ALA A 461 -4.35 -26.84 5.56
C ALA A 461 -3.45 -26.65 6.79
N MET A 462 -2.60 -25.62 6.81
CA MET A 462 -1.74 -25.34 7.96
C MET A 462 -2.55 -24.98 9.22
N SER A 463 -3.60 -24.14 9.10
CA SER A 463 -4.47 -23.79 10.24
C SER A 463 -5.16 -25.02 10.79
N ALA A 464 -5.75 -25.84 9.91
CA ALA A 464 -6.43 -27.07 10.28
C ALA A 464 -5.49 -28.08 10.98
N PHE A 465 -4.23 -28.18 10.54
CA PHE A 465 -3.23 -29.01 11.21
C PHE A 465 -2.95 -28.53 12.64
N ASP A 466 -2.83 -27.21 12.82
CA ASP A 466 -2.56 -26.60 14.14
C ASP A 466 -3.77 -26.72 15.09
N GLU A 467 -4.99 -26.70 14.53
CA GLU A 467 -6.24 -26.95 15.25
C GLU A 467 -6.55 -28.44 15.47
N ARG A 468 -5.69 -29.35 14.97
CA ARG A 468 -5.84 -30.82 15.01
C ARG A 468 -7.04 -31.36 14.23
N ASP A 469 -7.60 -30.59 13.29
CA ASP A 469 -8.59 -31.07 12.33
C ASP A 469 -7.89 -31.70 11.11
N PHE A 470 -7.55 -32.98 11.24
CA PHE A 470 -6.83 -33.71 10.19
C PHE A 470 -7.67 -33.99 8.94
N GLN A 471 -9.00 -34.00 9.05
CA GLN A 471 -9.89 -34.21 7.92
C GLN A 471 -9.92 -32.96 7.02
N ALA A 472 -10.10 -31.78 7.62
CA ALA A 472 -9.99 -30.52 6.91
C ALA A 472 -8.58 -30.30 6.35
N PHE A 473 -7.54 -30.62 7.13
CA PHE A 473 -6.15 -30.58 6.66
C PHE A 473 -5.97 -31.40 5.37
N LEU A 474 -6.35 -32.68 5.35
CA LEU A 474 -6.17 -33.52 4.16
C LEU A 474 -6.95 -32.99 2.97
N LYS A 475 -8.19 -32.53 3.17
CA LYS A 475 -9.02 -31.94 2.11
C LYS A 475 -8.31 -30.74 1.46
N HIS A 476 -7.92 -29.75 2.26
CA HIS A 476 -7.26 -28.54 1.78
C HIS A 476 -5.87 -28.87 1.18
N PHE A 477 -5.11 -29.75 1.82
CA PHE A 477 -3.78 -30.15 1.36
C PHE A 477 -3.81 -30.86 -0.01
N PHE A 478 -4.76 -31.76 -0.24
CA PHE A 478 -4.89 -32.40 -1.55
C PHE A 478 -5.30 -31.40 -2.63
N ILE A 479 -6.24 -30.48 -2.36
CA ILE A 479 -6.61 -29.44 -3.33
C ILE A 479 -5.38 -28.57 -3.65
N ALA A 480 -4.57 -28.24 -2.64
CA ALA A 480 -3.35 -27.46 -2.81
C ALA A 480 -2.31 -28.18 -3.69
N ILE A 481 -2.04 -29.47 -3.47
CA ILE A 481 -1.06 -30.24 -4.25
C ILE A 481 -1.48 -30.37 -5.72
N HIS A 482 -2.76 -30.65 -5.97
CA HIS A 482 -3.29 -30.72 -7.34
C HIS A 482 -3.22 -29.36 -8.03
N SER A 483 -3.29 -28.27 -7.26
CA SER A 483 -3.17 -26.90 -7.77
C SER A 483 -1.70 -26.47 -7.99
N ARG A 484 -0.78 -26.89 -7.12
CA ARG A 484 0.66 -26.62 -7.26
C ARG A 484 1.48 -27.70 -6.56
N TYR A 485 2.24 -28.45 -7.35
CA TYR A 485 3.10 -29.53 -6.85
C TYR A 485 4.37 -28.97 -6.18
N ASP A 486 4.29 -28.69 -4.88
CA ASP A 486 5.38 -28.11 -4.07
C ASP A 486 6.04 -29.10 -3.12
N ILE A 487 5.52 -30.33 -3.00
CA ILE A 487 5.89 -31.25 -1.91
C ILE A 487 7.37 -31.71 -1.97
N GLU A 488 7.96 -31.73 -3.17
CA GLU A 488 9.37 -32.06 -3.38
C GLU A 488 10.31 -30.89 -3.07
N ARG A 489 9.78 -29.68 -2.87
CA ARG A 489 10.62 -28.51 -2.57
C ARG A 489 11.24 -28.67 -1.18
N PRO A 490 12.55 -28.41 -1.00
CA PRO A 490 13.22 -28.55 0.30
C PRO A 490 12.59 -27.72 1.43
N ALA A 491 11.96 -26.59 1.10
CA ALA A 491 11.24 -25.77 2.09
C ALA A 491 9.98 -26.48 2.62
N ALA A 492 9.18 -27.06 1.72
CA ALA A 492 7.97 -27.81 2.09
C ALA A 492 8.33 -29.08 2.89
N GLN A 493 9.34 -29.83 2.45
CA GLN A 493 9.82 -31.02 3.17
C GLN A 493 10.29 -30.71 4.59
N ARG A 494 11.03 -29.60 4.78
CA ARG A 494 11.47 -29.17 6.12
C ARG A 494 10.30 -28.78 7.02
N LEU A 495 9.30 -28.10 6.46
CA LEU A 495 8.11 -27.71 7.22
C LEU A 495 7.29 -28.95 7.64
N ILE A 496 7.03 -29.87 6.72
CA ILE A 496 6.33 -31.13 6.99
C ILE A 496 7.07 -31.92 8.07
N ARG A 497 8.39 -32.09 7.93
CA ARG A 497 9.22 -32.76 8.94
C ARG A 497 9.10 -32.09 10.31
N ARG A 498 9.14 -30.76 10.38
CA ARG A 498 9.01 -30.02 11.63
C ARG A 498 7.65 -30.21 12.28
N LYS A 499 6.56 -30.19 11.50
CA LYS A 499 5.20 -30.40 11.99
C LYS A 499 4.99 -31.85 12.48
N LEU A 500 5.53 -32.84 11.77
CA LEU A 500 5.47 -34.25 12.18
C LEU A 500 6.34 -34.55 13.41
N ALA A 501 7.48 -33.88 13.57
CA ALA A 501 8.35 -34.06 14.74
C ALA A 501 7.66 -33.73 16.08
N VAL A 502 6.59 -32.92 16.07
CA VAL A 502 5.78 -32.66 17.25
C VAL A 502 5.16 -33.95 17.81
N ILE A 503 4.80 -34.90 16.94
CA ILE A 503 4.24 -36.19 17.35
C ILE A 503 5.29 -36.98 18.15
N THR A 504 6.50 -37.10 17.61
CA THR A 504 7.62 -37.79 18.28
C THR A 504 7.95 -37.12 19.63
N GLN A 505 7.95 -35.79 19.68
CA GLN A 505 8.20 -35.05 20.92
C GLN A 505 7.09 -35.31 21.98
N LEU A 506 5.83 -35.38 21.56
CA LEU A 506 4.73 -35.69 22.48
C LEU A 506 4.80 -37.14 23.00
N GLU A 507 5.26 -38.09 22.17
CA GLU A 507 5.49 -39.48 22.60
C GLU A 507 6.61 -39.58 23.65
N GLU A 508 7.73 -38.86 23.44
CA GLU A 508 8.82 -38.78 24.41
C GLU A 508 8.35 -38.17 25.73
N GLN A 509 7.63 -37.05 25.68
CA GLN A 509 7.07 -36.40 26.87
C GLN A 509 6.08 -37.30 27.62
N ARG A 510 5.24 -38.04 26.89
CA ARG A 510 4.33 -39.01 27.49
C ARG A 510 5.11 -40.11 28.20
N GLN A 511 6.17 -40.64 27.59
CA GLN A 511 6.98 -41.68 28.21
C GLN A 511 7.70 -41.18 29.45
N GLU A 512 8.26 -39.97 29.42
CA GLU A 512 8.90 -39.36 30.58
C GLU A 512 7.90 -39.12 31.72
N ALA A 513 6.68 -38.67 31.41
CA ALA A 513 5.63 -38.51 32.40
C ALA A 513 5.20 -39.85 33.04
N ILE A 514 5.09 -40.92 32.24
CA ILE A 514 4.80 -42.27 32.72
C ILE A 514 5.92 -42.76 33.66
N ASN A 515 7.18 -42.56 33.28
CA ASN A 515 8.32 -42.96 34.10
C ASN A 515 8.33 -42.19 35.44
N LYS A 516 8.07 -40.88 35.43
CA LYS A 516 7.97 -40.07 36.66
C LYS A 516 6.83 -40.51 37.57
N LEU A 517 5.68 -40.88 37.00
CA LEU A 517 4.57 -41.44 37.78
C LEU A 517 4.98 -42.76 38.43
N HIS A 518 5.62 -43.65 37.67
CA HIS A 518 6.10 -44.93 38.19
C HIS A 518 7.14 -44.75 39.31
N ASP A 519 8.12 -43.86 39.14
CA ASP A 519 9.13 -43.57 40.17
C ASP A 519 8.50 -42.99 41.44
N ARG A 520 7.49 -42.13 41.29
CA ARG A 520 6.71 -41.58 42.41
C ARG A 520 5.94 -42.69 43.14
N ASP A 521 5.29 -43.59 42.40
CA ASP A 521 4.52 -44.70 42.99
C ASP A 521 5.44 -45.66 43.76
N GLU A 522 6.62 -45.97 43.24
CA GLU A 522 7.65 -46.75 43.93
C GLU A 522 8.16 -46.04 45.20
N MET A 523 8.38 -44.72 45.15
CA MET A 523 8.78 -43.94 46.33
C MET A 523 7.69 -43.97 47.42
N LEU A 524 6.42 -43.76 47.04
CA LEU A 524 5.29 -43.81 47.97
C LEU A 524 5.15 -45.18 48.62
N LYS A 525 5.36 -46.25 47.85
CA LYS A 525 5.39 -47.62 48.36
C LYS A 525 6.50 -47.85 49.39
N ARG A 526 7.72 -47.34 49.15
CA ARG A 526 8.83 -47.44 50.12
C ARG A 526 8.52 -46.69 51.42
N LEU A 527 8.04 -45.46 51.32
CA LEU A 527 7.62 -44.67 52.49
C LEU A 527 6.52 -45.38 53.27
N ALA A 528 5.53 -45.98 52.57
CA ALA A 528 4.49 -46.76 53.22
C ALA A 528 5.08 -47.93 54.03
N VAL A 529 6.06 -48.66 53.49
CA VAL A 529 6.76 -49.74 54.22
C VAL A 529 7.48 -49.20 55.47
N GLU A 530 8.14 -48.05 55.39
CA GLU A 530 8.77 -47.40 56.55
C GLU A 530 7.75 -47.03 57.63
N TYR A 531 6.61 -46.45 57.25
CA TYR A 531 5.52 -46.16 58.19
C TYR A 531 4.94 -47.44 58.82
N VAL A 532 4.88 -48.57 58.10
CA VAL A 532 4.53 -49.87 58.70
C VAL A 532 5.58 -50.30 59.72
N SER A 533 6.87 -50.12 59.45
CA SER A 533 7.94 -50.44 60.40
C SER A 533 7.86 -49.58 61.67
N LEU A 534 7.69 -48.27 61.52
CA LEU A 534 7.50 -47.34 62.64
C LEU A 534 6.25 -47.67 63.44
N GLY A 535 5.16 -48.06 62.78
CA GLY A 535 3.95 -48.56 63.44
C GLY A 535 4.23 -49.77 64.33
N ARG A 536 5.03 -50.73 63.85
CA ARG A 536 5.44 -51.93 64.62
C ARG A 536 6.33 -51.57 65.81
N GLU A 537 7.20 -50.58 65.69
CA GLU A 537 8.04 -50.11 66.81
C GLU A 537 7.20 -49.43 67.89
N CYS A 538 6.27 -48.56 67.49
CA CYS A 538 5.31 -47.97 68.42
C CYS A 538 4.43 -49.03 69.13
N GLU A 539 4.10 -50.14 68.47
CA GLU A 539 3.40 -51.27 69.12
C GLU A 539 4.26 -51.90 70.23
N LYS A 540 5.58 -52.07 70.01
CA LYS A 540 6.50 -52.66 70.99
C LYS A 540 6.65 -51.78 72.23
N GLU A 541 6.67 -50.46 72.04
CA GLU A 541 6.75 -49.46 73.11
C GLU A 541 5.39 -49.13 73.76
N HIS A 542 4.34 -49.92 73.47
CA HIS A 542 2.97 -49.75 74.00
C HIS A 542 2.27 -48.42 73.64
N MET A 543 2.72 -47.73 72.59
CA MET A 543 2.14 -46.47 72.10
C MET A 543 1.06 -46.71 71.03
N THR A 544 -0.07 -47.30 71.43
CA THR A 544 -1.12 -47.80 70.53
C THR A 544 -1.69 -46.75 69.57
N ASP A 545 -1.93 -45.52 70.01
CA ASP A 545 -2.50 -44.46 69.16
C ASP A 545 -1.50 -43.93 68.13
N ALA A 546 -0.20 -43.93 68.46
CA ALA A 546 0.86 -43.59 67.51
C ALA A 546 1.04 -44.69 66.45
N ALA A 547 0.98 -45.97 66.87
CA ALA A 547 1.03 -47.11 65.96
C ALA A 547 -0.11 -47.08 64.93
N ILE A 548 -1.36 -46.85 65.37
CA ILE A 548 -2.52 -46.77 64.47
C ILE A 548 -2.34 -45.63 63.45
N ARG A 549 -1.90 -44.44 63.87
CA ARG A 549 -1.67 -43.31 62.96
C ARG A 549 -0.60 -43.60 61.92
N ASN A 550 0.50 -44.27 62.30
CA ASN A 550 1.55 -44.66 61.35
C ASN A 550 1.03 -45.66 60.32
N TYR A 551 0.23 -46.66 60.73
CA TYR A 551 -0.38 -47.58 59.77
C TYR A 551 -1.45 -46.93 58.88
N GLU A 552 -2.23 -45.99 59.41
CA GLU A 552 -3.19 -45.22 58.61
C GLU A 552 -2.45 -44.38 57.57
N LYS A 553 -1.30 -43.78 57.94
CA LYS A 553 -0.45 -43.05 57.01
C LYS A 553 0.17 -43.95 55.93
N ALA A 554 0.58 -45.17 56.29
CA ALA A 554 1.05 -46.16 55.32
C ALA A 554 -0.03 -46.53 54.27
N LEU A 555 -1.29 -46.70 54.70
CA LEU A 555 -2.41 -46.98 53.79
C LEU A 555 -2.83 -45.78 52.93
N GLU A 556 -2.68 -44.56 53.45
CA GLU A 556 -2.89 -43.33 52.67
C GLU A 556 -1.87 -43.21 51.54
N LEU A 557 -0.61 -43.56 51.81
CA LEU A 557 0.49 -43.50 50.84
C LEU A 557 0.46 -44.69 49.86
N TYR A 558 0.09 -45.88 50.33
CA TYR A 558 -0.03 -47.10 49.51
C TYR A 558 -1.20 -47.97 50.00
N PRO A 559 -2.38 -47.88 49.35
CA PRO A 559 -3.60 -48.58 49.78
C PRO A 559 -3.49 -50.11 49.84
N GLU A 560 -2.56 -50.70 49.10
CA GLU A 560 -2.30 -52.14 49.07
C GLU A 560 -1.37 -52.63 50.21
N ALA A 561 -1.02 -51.77 51.18
CA ALA A 561 -0.27 -52.15 52.38
C ALA A 561 -1.11 -53.03 53.33
N HIS A 562 -1.38 -54.28 52.93
CA HIS A 562 -2.27 -55.21 53.62
C HIS A 562 -1.91 -55.46 55.09
N GLU A 563 -0.62 -55.39 55.42
CA GLU A 563 -0.16 -55.57 56.79
C GLU A 563 -0.62 -54.43 57.72
N ALA A 564 -0.52 -53.18 57.27
CA ALA A 564 -0.99 -52.02 58.01
C ALA A 564 -2.48 -52.14 58.33
N SER A 565 -3.29 -52.54 57.33
CA SER A 565 -4.73 -52.77 57.50
C SER A 565 -5.03 -53.87 58.52
N ARG A 566 -4.28 -54.97 58.48
CA ARG A 566 -4.44 -56.09 59.44
C ARG A 566 -4.07 -55.65 60.86
N ARG A 567 -2.98 -54.91 61.04
CA ARG A 567 -2.49 -54.43 62.34
C ARG A 567 -3.43 -53.42 62.98
N ILE A 568 -3.96 -52.47 62.22
CA ILE A 568 -4.98 -51.53 62.69
C ILE A 568 -6.20 -52.27 63.25
N LYS A 569 -6.69 -53.31 62.54
CA LYS A 569 -7.84 -54.12 63.01
C LYS A 569 -7.55 -54.87 64.31
N VAL A 570 -6.31 -55.31 64.53
CA VAL A 570 -5.91 -55.99 65.78
C VAL A 570 -5.80 -54.99 66.93
N LEU A 571 -5.18 -53.83 66.72
CA LEU A 571 -5.00 -52.81 67.75
C LEU A 571 -6.33 -52.15 68.15
N LYS A 572 -7.23 -51.89 67.19
CA LYS A 572 -8.57 -51.34 67.46
C LYS A 572 -9.49 -52.33 68.20
N LYS A 573 -9.19 -53.64 68.18
CA LYS A 573 -9.91 -54.67 68.96
C LYS A 573 -9.37 -54.86 70.39
N LYS A 574 -8.17 -54.36 70.69
CA LYS A 574 -7.53 -54.44 72.02
C LYS A 574 -7.72 -53.17 72.86
N LYS A 575 -8.24 -52.11 72.26
CA LYS A 575 -8.72 -50.89 72.91
C LYS A 575 -10.15 -51.14 73.39
#